data_AF-A0A833QR29-F1
#
_entry.id   AF-A0A833QR29-F1
#
_cell.length_a   1.000
_cell.length_b   1.000
_cell.length_c   1.000
_cell.angle_alpha   90.00
_cell.angle_beta   90.00
_cell.angle_gamma   90.00
#
_symmetry.space_group_name_H-M   'P 1'
#
loop_
_entity.id
_entity.type
_entity.pdbx_description
1 polymer ?
#
loop_
_entity_poly.entity_id
_entity_poly.type
_entity_poly.pdbx_seq_one_letter_code
_entity_poly.pdbx_strand_id
1 'polypeptide(L)'
;MEIIFKWLGCGMKLRSDDPTSMKDFVLGIQHRVNEIKTSPSGTQDENSKINSKRMEFMLDTICDIKNNKKRTKGDPAHHTRLKKWLQKLRADEILLRGLKWQKLLDPNKKGQWWLSGDLANTSENVEFVATTFSTEALETQKLVQLASSQRMNTDLRRAIFCIIMSGEDYLDAFEKLLRLDISGKQDREIMRVLVHCCLQEKMFNKYYTVLASKLCSHDKNHKFSLQYCLWDHFKELDSMELIRSMNLARFTAEMLANFSLSLAVLKSVDFADPVQLTPKRVMHFRMLFEFVFNMEDSLVWNVFTRIASLPELEILSTSILYFVKQYVVAPNKGFIGKFKIVKKALDNAAGVLK
;
A
#
# COMPACT_ATOMS: atom_id res chain seq x y z
N MET A 1 -21.08 -30.06 8.87
CA MET A 1 -20.46 -31.40 9.07
C MET A 1 -19.05 -31.48 8.47
N GLU A 2 -18.86 -31.19 7.17
CA GLU A 2 -17.52 -31.29 6.53
C GLU A 2 -16.44 -30.38 7.13
N ILE A 3 -16.81 -29.17 7.58
CA ILE A 3 -15.89 -28.24 8.24
C ILE A 3 -15.34 -28.84 9.55
N ILE A 4 -16.21 -29.48 10.34
CA ILE A 4 -15.83 -30.14 11.60
C ILE A 4 -14.94 -31.36 11.33
N PHE A 5 -15.20 -32.09 10.23
CA PHE A 5 -14.39 -33.23 9.82
C PHE A 5 -12.98 -32.83 9.38
N LYS A 6 -12.82 -31.74 8.63
CA LYS A 6 -11.49 -31.19 8.29
C LYS A 6 -10.74 -30.67 9.52
N TRP A 7 -11.47 -30.15 10.51
CA TRP A 7 -10.94 -29.69 11.79
C TRP A 7 -10.28 -30.78 12.63
N LEU A 8 -10.73 -32.04 12.53
CA LEU A 8 -10.09 -33.17 13.22
C LEU A 8 -8.60 -33.33 12.84
N GLY A 9 -8.20 -32.91 11.63
CA GLY A 9 -6.82 -33.04 11.17
C GLY A 9 -5.88 -31.93 11.65
N CYS A 10 -6.39 -30.72 11.90
CA CYS A 10 -5.58 -29.54 12.22
C CYS A 10 -5.92 -28.86 13.57
N GLY A 11 -6.96 -29.32 14.27
CA GLY A 11 -7.51 -28.65 15.45
C GLY A 11 -6.54 -28.51 16.63
N MET A 12 -5.64 -29.48 16.83
CA MET A 12 -4.59 -29.38 17.87
C MET A 12 -3.57 -28.28 17.55
N LYS A 13 -3.28 -28.06 16.26
CA LYS A 13 -2.33 -27.04 15.81
C LYS A 13 -2.93 -25.64 15.89
N LEU A 14 -4.19 -25.50 15.49
CA LEU A 14 -4.96 -24.26 15.65
C LEU A 14 -5.06 -23.85 17.12
N ARG A 15 -5.29 -24.80 18.03
CA ARG A 15 -5.25 -24.54 19.47
C ARG A 15 -3.86 -24.09 19.95
N SER A 16 -2.78 -24.69 19.47
CA SER A 16 -1.43 -24.31 19.88
C SER A 16 -1.00 -22.94 19.35
N ASP A 17 -1.47 -22.56 18.16
CA ASP A 17 -1.15 -21.28 17.54
C ASP A 17 -2.02 -20.14 18.11
N ASP A 18 -3.30 -20.39 18.42
CA ASP A 18 -4.20 -19.41 19.05
C ASP A 18 -5.23 -20.07 20.01
N PRO A 19 -4.90 -20.17 21.31
CA PRO A 19 -5.78 -20.78 22.32
C PRO A 19 -7.08 -20.00 22.57
N THR A 20 -7.06 -18.68 22.38
CA THR A 20 -8.17 -17.79 22.72
C THR A 20 -9.25 -17.88 21.65
N SER A 21 -8.88 -17.69 20.38
CA SER A 21 -9.82 -17.87 19.26
C SER A 21 -10.38 -19.29 19.20
N MET A 22 -9.59 -20.29 19.60
CA MET A 22 -10.06 -21.67 19.73
C MET A 22 -11.16 -21.82 20.80
N LYS A 23 -11.02 -21.16 21.94
CA LYS A 23 -12.03 -21.20 23.00
C LYS A 23 -13.33 -20.53 22.54
N ASP A 24 -13.23 -19.36 21.92
CA ASP A 24 -14.38 -18.57 21.48
C ASP A 24 -15.16 -19.28 20.37
N PHE A 25 -14.45 -19.92 19.44
CA PHE A 25 -15.05 -20.76 18.41
C PHE A 25 -15.84 -21.94 19.00
N VAL A 26 -15.26 -22.66 19.96
CA VAL A 26 -15.95 -23.80 20.60
C VAL A 26 -17.18 -23.34 21.37
N LEU A 27 -17.10 -22.19 22.06
CA LEU A 27 -18.26 -21.59 22.71
C LEU A 27 -19.34 -21.20 21.71
N GLY A 28 -18.98 -20.64 20.55
CA GLY A 28 -19.92 -20.33 19.48
C GLY A 28 -20.62 -21.56 18.90
N ILE A 29 -19.91 -22.68 18.74
CA ILE A 29 -20.52 -23.95 18.34
C ILE A 29 -21.51 -24.44 19.41
N GLN A 30 -21.11 -24.40 20.68
CA GLN A 30 -21.97 -24.85 21.79
C GLN A 30 -23.23 -24.00 21.91
N HIS A 31 -23.11 -22.68 21.75
CA HIS A 31 -24.24 -21.76 21.73
C HIS A 31 -25.21 -22.13 20.61
N ARG A 32 -24.70 -22.30 19.39
CA ARG A 32 -25.50 -22.64 18.22
C ARG A 32 -26.17 -24.01 18.32
N VAL A 33 -25.50 -24.99 18.92
CA VAL A 33 -26.10 -26.31 19.20
C VAL A 33 -27.21 -26.19 20.24
N ASN A 34 -27.04 -25.36 21.27
CA ASN A 34 -28.06 -25.14 22.29
C ASN A 34 -29.27 -24.38 21.74
N GLU A 35 -29.06 -23.33 20.94
CA GLU A 35 -30.13 -22.56 20.27
C GLU A 35 -31.02 -23.45 19.41
N ILE A 36 -30.44 -24.40 18.69
CA ILE A 36 -31.20 -25.32 17.85
C ILE A 36 -31.93 -26.36 18.71
N LYS A 37 -31.34 -26.81 19.83
CA LYS A 37 -32.01 -27.72 20.78
C LYS A 37 -33.18 -27.09 21.53
N THR A 38 -33.15 -25.78 21.77
CA THR A 38 -34.18 -25.05 22.51
C THR A 38 -35.26 -24.42 21.63
N SER A 39 -35.12 -24.44 20.30
CA SER A 39 -36.12 -23.90 19.37
C SER A 39 -37.32 -24.86 19.23
N PRO A 40 -38.55 -24.45 19.59
CA PRO A 40 -39.75 -25.30 19.49
C PRO A 40 -40.29 -25.44 18.06
N SER A 41 -39.65 -24.80 17.07
CA SER A 41 -40.15 -24.62 15.71
C SER A 41 -39.23 -25.20 14.62
N GLY A 42 -38.45 -26.23 14.95
CA GLY A 42 -37.67 -27.00 13.96
C GLY A 42 -38.47 -28.16 13.41
N THR A 43 -38.55 -28.30 12.09
CA THR A 43 -39.08 -29.49 11.42
C THR A 43 -38.39 -30.75 11.98
N GLN A 44 -39.15 -31.85 12.18
CA GLN A 44 -38.66 -33.10 12.80
C GLN A 44 -37.35 -33.66 12.18
N ASP A 45 -37.04 -33.27 10.93
CA ASP A 45 -35.81 -33.63 10.20
C ASP A 45 -34.52 -32.91 10.65
N GLU A 46 -34.61 -31.72 11.24
CA GLU A 46 -33.41 -31.00 11.72
C GLU A 46 -32.99 -31.50 13.11
N ASN A 47 -33.95 -31.76 13.99
CA ASN A 47 -33.69 -32.36 15.31
C ASN A 47 -33.15 -33.79 15.20
N SER A 48 -33.58 -34.57 14.20
CA SER A 48 -33.08 -35.94 13.97
C SER A 48 -31.65 -35.98 13.45
N LYS A 49 -31.23 -35.00 12.61
CA LYS A 49 -29.83 -34.85 12.15
C LYS A 49 -28.87 -34.37 13.23
N ILE A 50 -29.34 -33.55 14.18
CA ILE A 50 -28.53 -33.02 15.29
C ILE A 50 -28.32 -34.07 16.39
N ASN A 51 -29.32 -34.91 16.67
CA ASN A 51 -29.19 -36.09 17.54
C ASN A 51 -28.57 -37.30 16.83
N SER A 52 -27.99 -37.13 15.65
CA SER A 52 -27.22 -38.19 15.02
C SER A 52 -26.00 -38.48 15.88
N LYS A 53 -25.79 -39.75 16.25
CA LYS A 53 -24.59 -40.24 16.99
C LYS A 53 -23.27 -39.73 16.38
N ARG A 54 -23.25 -39.43 15.07
CA ARG A 54 -22.11 -38.85 14.36
C ARG A 54 -21.83 -37.39 14.78
N MET A 55 -22.87 -36.58 14.98
CA MET A 55 -22.73 -35.19 15.42
C MET A 55 -22.23 -35.11 16.86
N GLU A 56 -22.82 -35.90 17.76
CA GLU A 56 -22.37 -36.00 19.16
C GLU A 56 -20.89 -36.36 19.25
N PHE A 57 -20.47 -37.40 18.53
CA PHE A 57 -19.07 -37.80 18.46
C PHE A 57 -18.13 -36.68 17.97
N MET A 58 -18.58 -35.87 17.01
CA MET A 58 -17.80 -34.75 16.49
C MET A 58 -17.72 -33.59 17.50
N LEU A 59 -18.80 -33.29 18.21
CA LEU A 59 -18.82 -32.27 19.27
C LEU A 59 -17.94 -32.69 20.47
N ASP A 60 -18.00 -33.97 20.87
CA ASP A 60 -17.13 -34.54 21.89
C ASP A 60 -15.66 -34.45 21.47
N THR A 61 -15.36 -34.75 20.21
CA THR A 61 -14.00 -34.62 19.70
C THR A 61 -13.50 -33.17 19.71
N ILE A 62 -14.33 -32.19 19.38
CA ILE A 62 -13.98 -30.78 19.49
C ILE A 62 -13.67 -30.41 20.95
N CYS A 63 -14.48 -30.90 21.89
CA CYS A 63 -14.25 -30.70 23.32
C CYS A 63 -12.97 -31.39 23.81
N ASP A 64 -12.65 -32.58 23.30
CA ASP A 64 -11.39 -33.28 23.59
C ASP A 64 -10.17 -32.52 23.07
N ILE A 65 -10.26 -31.90 21.89
CA ILE A 65 -9.21 -31.02 21.34
C ILE A 65 -9.06 -29.77 22.23
N LYS A 66 -10.18 -29.15 22.65
CA LYS A 66 -10.18 -28.04 23.63
C LYS A 66 -9.59 -28.45 24.99
N ASN A 67 -9.75 -29.71 25.40
CA ASN A 67 -9.28 -30.19 26.69
C ASN A 67 -7.93 -30.91 26.61
N ASN A 68 -7.25 -30.87 25.46
CA ASN A 68 -5.94 -31.49 25.24
C ASN A 68 -5.92 -33.02 25.49
N LYS A 69 -7.07 -33.70 25.30
CA LYS A 69 -7.22 -35.13 25.56
C LYS A 69 -6.74 -36.01 24.40
N LYS A 70 -6.51 -35.45 23.21
CA LYS A 70 -5.93 -36.17 22.05
C LYS A 70 -4.50 -35.75 21.80
N ARG A 71 -3.57 -36.71 21.76
CA ARG A 71 -2.19 -36.49 21.29
C ARG A 71 -2.13 -36.68 19.77
N THR A 72 -1.60 -35.69 19.07
CA THR A 72 -1.37 -35.75 17.63
C THR A 72 -0.29 -36.81 17.33
N LYS A 73 -0.68 -37.96 16.80
CA LYS A 73 0.25 -38.91 16.16
C LYS A 73 0.49 -38.41 14.73
N GLY A 74 1.44 -37.51 14.55
CA GLY A 74 1.78 -36.98 13.23
C GLY A 74 2.81 -35.87 13.34
N ASP A 75 4.06 -36.22 13.06
CA ASP A 75 5.23 -35.35 13.15
C ASP A 75 5.18 -34.23 12.08
N PRO A 76 5.19 -32.92 12.46
CA PRO A 76 5.20 -31.80 11.53
C PRO A 76 6.63 -31.28 11.29
N ALA A 77 7.62 -32.17 11.19
CA ALA A 77 9.03 -31.79 11.06
C ALA A 77 9.29 -30.79 9.91
N HIS A 78 8.65 -30.99 8.75
CA HIS A 78 8.81 -30.11 7.58
C HIS A 78 8.24 -28.70 7.79
N HIS A 79 7.07 -28.59 8.43
CA HIS A 79 6.43 -27.30 8.68
C HIS A 79 7.15 -26.48 9.75
N THR A 80 7.80 -27.13 10.71
CA THR A 80 8.52 -26.44 11.78
C THR A 80 9.83 -25.83 11.26
N ARG A 81 10.54 -26.52 10.36
CA ARG A 81 11.74 -25.98 9.70
C ARG A 81 11.40 -24.79 8.80
N LEU A 82 10.33 -24.88 8.02
CA LEU A 82 9.86 -23.78 7.18
C LEU A 82 9.39 -22.58 8.03
N LYS A 83 8.61 -22.80 9.09
CA LYS A 83 8.15 -21.75 10.02
C LYS A 83 9.35 -21.02 10.66
N LYS A 84 10.35 -21.76 11.15
CA LYS A 84 11.59 -21.16 11.70
C LYS A 84 12.40 -20.39 10.65
N TRP A 85 12.44 -20.87 9.41
CA TRP A 85 13.11 -20.17 8.31
C TRP A 85 12.39 -18.86 7.95
N LEU A 86 11.06 -18.88 7.84
CA LEU A 86 10.24 -17.69 7.59
C LEU A 86 10.35 -16.66 8.73
N GLN A 87 10.33 -17.12 9.98
CA GLN A 87 10.50 -16.24 11.15
C GLN A 87 11.88 -15.57 11.18
N LYS A 88 12.95 -16.29 10.78
CA LYS A 88 14.30 -15.70 10.65
C LYS A 88 14.39 -14.61 9.60
N LEU A 89 13.56 -14.67 8.55
CA LEU A 89 13.51 -13.65 7.49
C LEU A 89 12.78 -12.36 7.93
N ARG A 90 12.28 -12.29 9.18
CA ARG A 90 11.45 -11.16 9.67
C ARG A 90 10.30 -10.82 8.71
N ALA A 91 9.71 -11.84 8.10
CA ALA A 91 8.50 -11.72 7.32
C ALA A 91 7.31 -11.52 8.27
N ASP A 92 7.23 -10.34 8.89
CA ASP A 92 6.07 -9.93 9.66
C ASP A 92 4.89 -9.78 8.69
N GLU A 93 3.85 -10.59 8.91
CA GLU A 93 2.55 -10.60 8.22
C GLU A 93 2.61 -10.35 6.71
N ILE A 94 3.04 -11.35 5.94
CA ILE A 94 2.79 -11.36 4.50
C ILE A 94 1.28 -11.56 4.29
N LEU A 95 0.55 -10.46 4.09
CA LEU A 95 -0.81 -10.50 3.54
C LEU A 95 -0.74 -11.05 2.12
N LEU A 96 -1.18 -12.30 1.95
CA LEU A 96 -1.36 -12.91 0.63
C LEU A 96 -2.55 -12.25 -0.08
N ARG A 97 -2.31 -11.08 -0.70
CA ARG A 97 -3.31 -10.36 -1.50
C ARG A 97 -3.70 -11.19 -2.74
N GLY A 98 -5.01 -11.25 -3.04
CA GLY A 98 -5.56 -11.93 -4.21
C GLY A 98 -5.90 -13.43 -4.03
N LEU A 99 -5.65 -14.00 -2.85
CA LEU A 99 -5.93 -15.41 -2.54
C LEU A 99 -7.24 -15.56 -1.74
N LYS A 100 -8.38 -15.56 -2.42
CA LYS A 100 -9.71 -15.74 -1.80
C LYS A 100 -9.97 -17.22 -1.46
N TRP A 101 -10.70 -17.48 -0.37
CA TRP A 101 -11.08 -18.84 0.06
C TRP A 101 -11.85 -19.62 -1.02
N GLN A 102 -12.66 -18.94 -1.83
CA GLN A 102 -13.36 -19.53 -2.98
C GLN A 102 -12.38 -20.09 -4.03
N LYS A 103 -11.29 -19.37 -4.34
CA LYS A 103 -10.21 -19.87 -5.22
C LYS A 103 -9.48 -21.08 -4.63
N LEU A 104 -9.50 -21.24 -3.30
CA LEU A 104 -8.96 -22.42 -2.61
C LEU A 104 -9.92 -23.61 -2.58
N LEU A 105 -11.18 -23.44 -2.98
CA LEU A 105 -12.19 -24.51 -2.98
C LEU A 105 -12.57 -24.99 -4.39
N ASP A 106 -12.09 -24.32 -5.45
CA ASP A 106 -12.37 -24.71 -6.83
C ASP A 106 -11.94 -26.19 -7.09
N PRO A 107 -12.81 -27.08 -7.60
CA PRO A 107 -12.48 -28.46 -7.91
C PRO A 107 -11.61 -28.64 -9.17
N ASN A 108 -11.61 -27.67 -10.09
CA ASN A 108 -10.98 -27.76 -11.41
C ASN A 108 -9.63 -27.01 -11.50
N LYS A 109 -8.92 -26.85 -10.38
CA LYS A 109 -7.67 -26.07 -10.36
C LYS A 109 -6.61 -26.68 -11.28
N LYS A 110 -6.31 -26.01 -12.38
CA LYS A 110 -5.07 -26.18 -13.14
C LYS A 110 -4.22 -24.91 -12.98
N GLY A 111 -2.93 -25.07 -12.71
CA GLY A 111 -1.97 -23.95 -12.69
C GLY A 111 -1.81 -23.21 -11.36
N GLN A 112 -1.49 -23.90 -10.26
CA GLN A 112 -1.18 -23.25 -8.97
C GLN A 112 0.13 -23.71 -8.36
N TRP A 113 1.23 -23.41 -9.03
CA TRP A 113 2.53 -23.48 -8.41
C TRP A 113 3.26 -22.14 -8.64
N TRP A 114 3.15 -21.25 -7.65
CA TRP A 114 3.89 -19.98 -7.45
C TRP A 114 3.90 -18.86 -8.52
N LEU A 115 3.04 -18.91 -9.55
CA LEU A 115 2.85 -17.81 -10.53
C LEU A 115 2.49 -16.47 -9.83
N SER A 116 3.13 -15.32 -10.04
CA SER A 116 4.01 -14.83 -11.12
C SER A 116 3.45 -15.04 -12.52
N GLY A 117 2.52 -14.17 -12.95
CA GLY A 117 2.41 -13.80 -14.37
C GLY A 117 1.03 -13.77 -15.00
N ASP A 118 0.15 -14.74 -14.77
CA ASP A 118 -1.09 -14.84 -15.55
C ASP A 118 -2.34 -14.40 -14.78
N LEU A 119 -2.88 -13.27 -15.24
CA LEU A 119 -3.91 -12.43 -14.62
C LEU A 119 -5.10 -12.29 -15.58
N ALA A 120 -5.54 -13.39 -16.19
CA ALA A 120 -6.66 -13.41 -17.14
C ALA A 120 -7.99 -12.86 -16.53
N ASN A 121 -8.21 -13.02 -15.22
CA ASN A 121 -9.40 -12.48 -14.52
C ASN A 121 -9.29 -11.01 -14.07
N THR A 122 -8.15 -10.35 -14.29
CA THR A 122 -8.03 -8.92 -13.95
C THR A 122 -8.73 -8.07 -14.99
N SER A 123 -8.70 -8.47 -16.27
CA SER A 123 -9.40 -7.74 -17.34
C SER A 123 -10.90 -7.63 -17.06
N GLU A 124 -11.53 -8.73 -16.64
CA GLU A 124 -12.96 -8.73 -16.30
C GLU A 124 -13.28 -7.82 -15.10
N ASN A 125 -12.45 -7.83 -14.05
CA ASN A 125 -12.65 -6.93 -12.91
C ASN A 125 -12.33 -5.46 -13.26
N VAL A 126 -11.32 -5.21 -14.07
CA VAL A 126 -10.86 -3.88 -14.50
C VAL A 126 -11.91 -3.21 -15.39
N GLU A 127 -12.45 -3.95 -16.35
CA GLU A 127 -13.50 -3.48 -17.27
C GLU A 127 -14.85 -3.35 -16.57
N PHE A 128 -15.23 -4.31 -15.71
CA PHE A 128 -16.43 -4.22 -14.87
C PHE A 128 -16.36 -3.05 -13.89
N VAL A 129 -15.28 -2.88 -13.14
CA VAL A 129 -15.12 -1.75 -12.20
C VAL A 129 -15.16 -0.42 -12.97
N ALA A 130 -14.42 -0.28 -14.07
CA ALA A 130 -14.42 0.97 -14.84
C ALA A 130 -15.81 1.31 -15.44
N THR A 131 -16.57 0.30 -15.88
CA THR A 131 -17.93 0.49 -16.43
C THR A 131 -19.01 0.69 -15.37
N THR A 132 -18.87 0.08 -14.19
CA THR A 132 -19.89 0.15 -13.12
C THR A 132 -19.78 1.44 -12.29
N PHE A 133 -18.61 2.09 -12.24
CA PHE A 133 -18.38 3.28 -11.41
C PHE A 133 -18.45 4.62 -12.15
N SER A 134 -18.83 4.60 -13.43
CA SER A 134 -18.95 5.81 -14.25
C SER A 134 -20.42 6.07 -14.52
N THR A 135 -21.00 7.04 -13.83
CA THR A 135 -22.46 7.25 -13.72
C THR A 135 -23.14 7.70 -15.02
N GLU A 136 -22.38 8.02 -16.08
CA GLU A 136 -22.91 8.28 -17.42
C GLU A 136 -22.01 7.71 -18.53
N ALA A 137 -22.56 6.83 -19.38
CA ALA A 137 -21.79 6.11 -20.42
C ALA A 137 -21.02 7.04 -21.39
N LEU A 138 -21.52 8.25 -21.61
CA LEU A 138 -20.89 9.24 -22.49
C LEU A 138 -19.63 9.86 -21.87
N GLU A 139 -19.63 10.10 -20.55
CA GLU A 139 -18.49 10.63 -19.83
C GLU A 139 -17.37 9.59 -19.74
N THR A 140 -17.73 8.32 -19.53
CA THR A 140 -16.81 7.18 -19.57
C THR A 140 -16.08 7.10 -20.91
N GLN A 141 -16.80 7.29 -22.02
CA GLN A 141 -16.20 7.21 -23.36
C GLN A 141 -15.21 8.35 -23.61
N LYS A 142 -15.52 9.58 -23.15
CA LYS A 142 -14.59 10.72 -23.20
C LYS A 142 -13.35 10.46 -22.34
N LEU A 143 -13.51 9.90 -21.15
CA LEU A 143 -12.40 9.56 -20.26
C LEU A 143 -11.49 8.47 -20.85
N VAL A 144 -12.06 7.46 -21.52
CA VAL A 144 -11.27 6.41 -22.20
C VAL A 144 -10.48 6.98 -23.39
N GLN A 145 -11.06 7.92 -24.14
CA GLN A 145 -10.34 8.64 -25.20
C GLN A 145 -9.21 9.49 -24.63
N LEU A 146 -9.46 10.19 -23.51
CA LEU A 146 -8.44 10.97 -22.80
C LEU A 146 -7.32 10.08 -22.23
N ALA A 147 -7.65 8.91 -21.70
CA ALA A 147 -6.66 7.95 -21.22
C ALA A 147 -5.74 7.51 -22.37
N SER A 148 -6.32 7.25 -23.54
CA SER A 148 -5.56 6.88 -24.75
C SER A 148 -4.62 8.00 -25.20
N SER A 149 -5.08 9.26 -25.18
CA SER A 149 -4.22 10.41 -25.52
C SER A 149 -3.11 10.65 -24.50
N GLN A 150 -3.32 10.28 -23.23
CA GLN A 150 -2.33 10.32 -22.15
C GLN A 150 -1.41 9.09 -22.11
N ARG A 151 -1.34 8.28 -23.18
CA ARG A 151 -0.47 7.09 -23.30
C ARG A 151 -0.77 6.00 -22.25
N MET A 152 -2.03 5.88 -21.83
CA MET A 152 -2.51 4.74 -21.02
C MET A 152 -2.71 3.52 -21.93
N ASN A 153 -1.59 2.90 -22.30
CA ASN A 153 -1.56 1.85 -23.33
C ASN A 153 -2.13 0.51 -22.87
N THR A 154 -2.25 0.27 -21.55
CA THR A 154 -2.77 -0.98 -20.99
C THR A 154 -4.16 -0.80 -20.38
N ASP A 155 -5.00 -1.85 -20.39
CA ASP A 155 -6.33 -1.83 -19.77
C ASP A 155 -6.28 -1.43 -18.31
N LEU A 156 -5.29 -1.97 -17.58
CA LEU A 156 -5.03 -1.62 -16.19
C LEU A 156 -4.79 -0.11 -16.01
N ARG A 157 -3.93 0.49 -16.84
CA ARG A 157 -3.65 1.94 -16.77
C ARG A 157 -4.88 2.76 -17.10
N ARG A 158 -5.67 2.34 -18.09
CA ARG A 158 -6.94 2.99 -18.44
C ARG A 158 -7.94 2.95 -17.29
N ALA A 159 -8.13 1.81 -16.64
CA ALA A 159 -9.07 1.72 -15.52
C ALA A 159 -8.60 2.52 -14.31
N ILE A 160 -7.32 2.45 -13.95
CA ILE A 160 -6.76 3.29 -12.87
C ILE A 160 -6.98 4.77 -13.19
N PHE A 161 -6.71 5.19 -14.43
CA PHE A 161 -6.94 6.55 -14.89
C PHE A 161 -8.42 6.95 -14.75
N CYS A 162 -9.34 6.11 -15.25
CA CYS A 162 -10.77 6.36 -15.13
C CYS A 162 -11.20 6.51 -13.67
N ILE A 163 -10.79 5.60 -12.78
CA ILE A 163 -11.11 5.67 -11.35
C ILE A 163 -10.59 6.96 -10.71
N ILE A 164 -9.35 7.36 -11.02
CA ILE A 164 -8.75 8.57 -10.44
C ILE A 164 -9.49 9.83 -10.94
N MET A 165 -9.92 9.85 -12.19
CA MET A 165 -10.60 10.99 -12.82
C MET A 165 -12.10 11.06 -12.54
N SER A 166 -12.76 9.93 -12.30
CA SER A 166 -14.19 9.86 -11.98
C SER A 166 -14.49 9.75 -10.49
N GLY A 167 -13.46 9.72 -9.64
CA GLY A 167 -13.63 9.72 -8.18
C GLY A 167 -14.26 11.02 -7.70
N GLU A 168 -15.27 10.92 -6.84
CA GLU A 168 -15.92 12.09 -6.23
C GLU A 168 -14.96 12.79 -5.27
N ASP A 169 -14.26 12.00 -4.46
CA ASP A 169 -13.20 12.44 -3.56
C ASP A 169 -12.04 11.43 -3.50
N TYR A 170 -11.03 11.72 -2.68
CA TYR A 170 -9.86 10.84 -2.56
C TYR A 170 -10.17 9.52 -1.86
N LEU A 171 -11.22 9.44 -1.03
CA LEU A 171 -11.60 8.20 -0.33
C LEU A 171 -12.32 7.26 -1.27
N ASP A 172 -13.24 7.77 -2.08
CA ASP A 172 -13.92 7.05 -3.14
C ASP A 172 -12.93 6.49 -4.16
N ALA A 173 -12.01 7.32 -4.66
CA ALA A 173 -10.96 6.86 -5.56
C ALA A 173 -10.06 5.79 -4.89
N PHE A 174 -9.69 5.98 -3.62
CA PHE A 174 -8.90 5.02 -2.86
C PHE A 174 -9.62 3.66 -2.73
N GLU A 175 -10.89 3.65 -2.35
CA GLU A 175 -11.68 2.42 -2.23
C GLU A 175 -11.85 1.70 -3.56
N LYS A 176 -12.16 2.44 -4.63
CA LYS A 176 -12.28 1.89 -5.99
C LYS A 176 -10.96 1.28 -6.47
N LEU A 177 -9.83 1.92 -6.20
CA LEU A 177 -8.50 1.39 -6.52
C LEU A 177 -8.21 0.08 -5.78
N LEU A 178 -8.59 -0.04 -4.50
CA LEU A 178 -8.42 -1.27 -3.73
C LEU A 178 -9.30 -2.42 -4.25
N ARG A 179 -10.46 -2.11 -4.85
CA ARG A 179 -11.37 -3.13 -5.41
C ARG A 179 -10.85 -3.78 -6.70
N LEU A 180 -9.88 -3.16 -7.39
CA LEU A 180 -9.31 -3.73 -8.62
C LEU A 180 -8.57 -5.08 -8.42
N ASP A 181 -8.34 -5.52 -7.17
CA ASP A 181 -7.67 -6.78 -6.79
C ASP A 181 -6.37 -7.04 -7.57
N ILE A 182 -5.60 -5.97 -7.79
CA ILE A 182 -4.32 -6.00 -8.51
C ILE A 182 -3.27 -6.61 -7.58
N SER A 183 -2.57 -7.65 -8.04
CA SER A 183 -1.55 -8.31 -7.24
C SER A 183 -0.15 -8.19 -7.86
N GLY A 184 0.86 -8.07 -6.99
CA GLY A 184 2.26 -8.12 -7.37
C GLY A 184 2.78 -6.87 -8.09
N LYS A 185 3.51 -7.05 -9.19
CA LYS A 185 4.24 -5.96 -9.87
C LYS A 185 3.32 -4.92 -10.53
N GLN A 186 2.10 -5.30 -10.85
CA GLN A 186 1.13 -4.42 -11.52
C GLN A 186 0.60 -3.31 -10.60
N ASP A 187 0.62 -3.53 -9.28
CA ASP A 187 0.19 -2.55 -8.28
C ASP A 187 1.01 -1.24 -8.33
N ARG A 188 2.24 -1.32 -8.84
CA ARG A 188 3.12 -0.16 -9.09
C ARG A 188 2.52 0.82 -10.09
N GLU A 189 1.64 0.35 -10.98
CA GLU A 189 0.99 1.19 -11.98
C GLU A 189 0.01 2.19 -11.35
N ILE A 190 -0.56 1.89 -10.17
CA ILE A 190 -1.43 2.83 -9.45
C ILE A 190 -0.68 4.14 -9.17
N MET A 191 0.50 4.03 -8.55
CA MET A 191 1.32 5.21 -8.23
C MET A 191 1.83 5.91 -9.49
N ARG A 192 2.20 5.16 -10.53
CA ARG A 192 2.70 5.73 -11.79
C ARG A 192 1.63 6.54 -12.52
N VAL A 193 0.41 6.00 -12.62
CA VAL A 193 -0.72 6.69 -13.27
C VAL A 193 -1.13 7.89 -12.42
N LEU A 194 -1.21 7.75 -11.09
CA LEU A 194 -1.54 8.85 -10.19
C LEU A 194 -0.58 10.03 -10.37
N VAL A 195 0.74 9.77 -10.29
CA VAL A 195 1.74 10.83 -10.49
C VAL A 195 1.63 11.39 -11.90
N HIS A 196 1.51 10.55 -12.93
CA HIS A 196 1.35 11.03 -14.30
C HIS A 196 0.18 12.02 -14.44
N CYS A 197 -1.00 11.69 -13.89
CA CYS A 197 -2.17 12.57 -13.91
C CYS A 197 -1.88 13.89 -13.20
N CYS A 198 -1.32 13.83 -11.98
CA CYS A 198 -0.93 15.02 -11.22
C CYS A 198 0.01 15.95 -12.00
N LEU A 199 0.93 15.39 -12.78
CA LEU A 199 1.91 16.18 -13.52
C LEU A 199 1.33 16.84 -14.78
N GLN A 200 0.28 16.26 -15.38
CA GLN A 200 -0.37 16.78 -16.59
C GLN A 200 -1.40 17.88 -16.30
N GLU A 201 -1.74 18.13 -15.03
CA GLU A 201 -2.67 19.18 -14.65
C GLU A 201 -2.17 20.57 -15.03
N LYS A 202 -3.09 21.45 -15.47
CA LYS A 202 -2.74 22.85 -15.74
C LYS A 202 -2.41 23.62 -14.47
N MET A 203 -3.09 23.29 -13.37
CA MET A 203 -2.84 23.84 -12.04
C MET A 203 -2.72 22.69 -11.04
N PHE A 204 -1.74 22.78 -10.15
CA PHE A 204 -1.51 21.74 -9.15
C PHE A 204 -2.75 21.48 -8.30
N ASN A 205 -3.22 20.24 -8.32
CA ASN A 205 -4.38 19.79 -7.54
C ASN A 205 -3.93 18.93 -6.35
N LYS A 206 -4.28 19.36 -5.13
CA LYS A 206 -3.90 18.67 -3.87
C LYS A 206 -4.56 17.30 -3.70
N TYR A 207 -5.65 17.02 -4.42
CA TYR A 207 -6.32 15.71 -4.47
C TYR A 207 -5.32 14.55 -4.66
N TYR A 208 -4.40 14.67 -5.63
CA TYR A 208 -3.42 13.63 -5.92
C TYR A 208 -2.45 13.38 -4.76
N THR A 209 -2.05 14.42 -4.03
CA THR A 209 -1.19 14.29 -2.86
C THR A 209 -1.90 13.54 -1.73
N VAL A 210 -3.16 13.88 -1.44
CA VAL A 210 -3.92 13.23 -0.37
C VAL A 210 -4.16 11.75 -0.71
N LEU A 211 -4.54 11.46 -1.96
CA LEU A 211 -4.71 10.09 -2.44
C LEU A 211 -3.39 9.29 -2.37
N ALA A 212 -2.28 9.87 -2.83
CA ALA A 212 -0.97 9.23 -2.77
C ALA A 212 -0.52 8.97 -1.31
N SER A 213 -0.77 9.92 -0.40
CA SER A 213 -0.48 9.74 1.03
C SER A 213 -1.30 8.60 1.63
N LYS A 214 -2.60 8.55 1.32
CA LYS A 214 -3.49 7.48 1.79
C LYS A 214 -3.02 6.10 1.30
N LEU A 215 -2.68 5.98 0.01
CA LEU A 215 -2.09 4.76 -0.54
C LEU A 215 -0.76 4.40 0.13
N CYS A 216 0.15 5.36 0.34
CA CYS A 216 1.42 5.11 1.06
C CYS A 216 1.21 4.64 2.51
N SER A 217 0.16 5.12 3.18
CA SER A 217 -0.18 4.69 4.54
C SER A 217 -0.76 3.28 4.59
N HIS A 218 -1.44 2.85 3.52
CA HIS A 218 -2.07 1.54 3.40
C HIS A 218 -1.07 0.43 3.07
N ASP A 219 -0.08 0.69 2.19
CA ASP A 219 0.95 -0.28 1.83
C ASP A 219 2.33 0.36 1.66
N LYS A 220 3.35 -0.23 2.29
CA LYS A 220 4.75 0.14 2.11
C LYS A 220 5.22 -0.03 0.65
N ASN A 221 4.66 -0.98 -0.11
CA ASN A 221 4.98 -1.14 -1.53
C ASN A 221 4.62 0.09 -2.37
N HIS A 222 3.53 0.77 -2.03
CA HIS A 222 3.13 2.01 -2.68
C HIS A 222 4.15 3.13 -2.40
N LYS A 223 4.68 3.21 -1.17
CA LYS A 223 5.75 4.15 -0.81
C LYS A 223 7.03 3.91 -1.63
N PHE A 224 7.46 2.65 -1.77
CA PHE A 224 8.61 2.33 -2.63
C PHE A 224 8.34 2.65 -4.10
N SER A 225 7.15 2.31 -4.60
CA SER A 225 6.75 2.59 -5.98
C SER A 225 6.76 4.09 -6.28
N LEU A 226 6.27 4.90 -5.33
CA LEU A 226 6.30 6.35 -5.43
C LEU A 226 7.73 6.89 -5.47
N GLN A 227 8.61 6.40 -4.59
CA GLN A 227 10.02 6.78 -4.58
C GLN A 227 10.70 6.51 -5.94
N TYR A 228 10.55 5.29 -6.49
CA TYR A 228 11.09 4.97 -7.80
C TYR A 228 10.45 5.81 -8.92
N CYS A 229 9.15 6.08 -8.83
CA CYS A 229 8.45 6.93 -9.79
C CYS A 229 9.03 8.35 -9.80
N LEU A 230 9.30 8.94 -8.64
CA LEU A 230 9.94 10.26 -8.57
C LEU A 230 11.36 10.24 -9.13
N TRP A 231 12.15 9.20 -8.84
CA TRP A 231 13.49 9.05 -9.41
C TRP A 231 13.51 8.95 -10.92
N ASP A 232 12.54 8.25 -11.51
CA ASP A 232 12.43 8.17 -12.96
C ASP A 232 12.09 9.54 -13.56
N HIS A 233 11.17 10.30 -12.93
CA HIS A 233 10.89 11.67 -13.37
C HIS A 233 12.07 12.64 -13.18
N PHE A 234 12.89 12.47 -12.14
CA PHE A 234 14.09 13.29 -11.94
C PHE A 234 15.11 13.13 -13.06
N LYS A 235 15.22 11.94 -13.66
CA LYS A 235 16.08 11.69 -14.82
C LYS A 235 15.60 12.44 -16.08
N GLU A 236 14.30 12.70 -16.17
CA GLU A 236 13.65 13.32 -17.34
C GLU A 236 13.53 14.85 -17.24
N LEU A 237 14.04 15.48 -16.16
CA LEU A 237 13.87 16.93 -15.92
C LEU A 237 14.42 17.82 -17.04
N ASP A 238 15.44 17.36 -17.76
CA ASP A 238 16.08 18.12 -18.84
C ASP A 238 15.16 18.26 -20.08
N SER A 239 14.32 17.27 -20.34
CA SER A 239 13.33 17.30 -21.41
C SER A 239 11.93 17.73 -20.93
N MET A 240 11.73 17.82 -19.61
CA MET A 240 10.44 18.15 -19.00
C MET A 240 10.00 19.60 -19.28
N GLU A 241 8.70 19.79 -19.52
CA GLU A 241 8.05 21.10 -19.61
C GLU A 241 7.95 21.79 -18.26
N LEU A 242 7.91 23.12 -18.24
CA LEU A 242 7.97 23.91 -17.01
C LEU A 242 6.79 23.64 -16.06
N ILE A 243 5.56 23.62 -16.57
CA ILE A 243 4.35 23.38 -15.76
C ILE A 243 4.41 21.98 -15.13
N ARG A 244 4.78 20.98 -15.93
CA ARG A 244 4.96 19.59 -15.49
C ARG A 244 6.02 19.49 -14.38
N SER A 245 7.16 20.17 -14.55
CA SER A 245 8.24 20.23 -13.57
C SER A 245 7.82 20.95 -12.27
N MET A 246 7.04 22.03 -12.38
CA MET A 246 6.50 22.76 -11.24
C MET A 246 5.50 21.91 -10.44
N ASN A 247 4.59 21.20 -11.13
CA ASN A 247 3.68 20.26 -10.49
C ASN A 247 4.43 19.14 -9.77
N LEU A 248 5.50 18.61 -10.36
CA LEU A 248 6.35 17.59 -9.74
C LEU A 248 7.06 18.11 -8.49
N ALA A 249 7.61 19.32 -8.56
CA ALA A 249 8.28 19.97 -7.43
C ALA A 249 7.30 20.18 -6.27
N ARG A 250 6.10 20.69 -6.56
CA ARG A 250 5.05 20.92 -5.56
C ARG A 250 4.50 19.62 -4.98
N PHE A 251 4.25 18.61 -5.82
CA PHE A 251 3.86 17.27 -5.39
C PHE A 251 4.90 16.68 -4.42
N THR A 252 6.18 16.74 -4.79
CA THR A 252 7.26 16.21 -3.96
C THR A 252 7.36 16.95 -2.64
N ALA A 253 7.26 18.29 -2.64
CA ALA A 253 7.27 19.10 -1.42
C ALA A 253 6.12 18.71 -0.47
N GLU A 254 4.90 18.54 -0.98
CA GLU A 254 3.75 18.12 -0.16
C GLU A 254 3.91 16.68 0.39
N MET A 255 4.50 15.76 -0.38
CA MET A 255 4.79 14.40 0.09
C MET A 255 5.90 14.35 1.15
N LEU A 256 6.81 15.33 1.16
CA LEU A 256 7.78 15.53 2.25
C LEU A 256 7.08 16.13 3.48
N ALA A 257 6.20 17.11 3.28
CA ALA A 257 5.48 17.80 4.33
C ALA A 257 4.55 16.88 5.14
N ASN A 258 3.80 16.02 4.46
CA ASN A 258 2.95 15.03 5.12
C ASN A 258 3.71 13.78 5.59
N PHE A 259 5.04 13.75 5.41
CA PHE A 259 5.94 12.68 5.81
C PHE A 259 5.67 11.30 5.18
N SER A 260 4.88 11.24 4.11
CA SER A 260 4.71 10.02 3.32
C SER A 260 6.05 9.62 2.70
N LEU A 261 6.87 10.60 2.32
CA LEU A 261 8.26 10.42 1.89
C LEU A 261 9.23 11.13 2.84
N SER A 262 10.44 10.56 2.96
CA SER A 262 11.56 11.21 3.63
C SER A 262 12.36 12.05 2.63
N LEU A 263 13.06 13.08 3.09
CA LEU A 263 13.99 13.87 2.28
C LEU A 263 15.08 13.00 1.63
N ALA A 264 15.32 11.80 2.15
CA ALA A 264 16.14 10.76 1.55
C ALA A 264 15.72 10.37 0.11
N VAL A 265 14.50 10.71 -0.34
CA VAL A 265 14.09 10.55 -1.74
C VAL A 265 14.99 11.35 -2.70
N LEU A 266 15.64 12.41 -2.23
CA LEU A 266 16.53 13.22 -3.07
C LEU A 266 17.94 12.62 -3.21
N LYS A 267 18.24 11.48 -2.58
CA LYS A 267 19.57 10.85 -2.64
C LYS A 267 20.02 10.41 -4.04
N SER A 268 19.10 10.33 -5.00
CA SER A 268 19.43 10.00 -6.39
C SER A 268 20.02 11.19 -7.15
N VAL A 269 20.09 12.37 -6.54
CA VAL A 269 20.54 13.62 -7.14
C VAL A 269 21.79 14.07 -6.42
N ASP A 270 22.86 14.30 -7.18
CA ASP A 270 24.06 14.94 -6.64
C ASP A 270 23.93 16.46 -6.76
N PHE A 271 23.68 17.12 -5.63
CA PHE A 271 23.54 18.58 -5.54
C PHE A 271 24.86 19.34 -5.49
N ALA A 272 26.00 18.64 -5.52
CA ALA A 272 27.33 19.24 -5.60
C ALA A 272 27.97 19.09 -6.99
N ASP A 273 27.49 18.16 -7.82
CA ASP A 273 28.03 17.90 -9.16
C ASP A 273 27.51 18.92 -10.20
N PRO A 274 28.37 19.83 -10.72
CA PRO A 274 27.97 20.82 -11.70
C PRO A 274 27.58 20.22 -13.06
N VAL A 275 28.03 19.00 -13.38
CA VAL A 275 27.68 18.33 -14.64
C VAL A 275 26.22 17.84 -14.60
N GLN A 276 25.77 17.37 -13.43
CA GLN A 276 24.39 16.93 -13.25
C GLN A 276 23.40 18.06 -12.99
N LEU A 277 23.87 19.24 -12.56
CA LEU A 277 23.04 20.42 -12.27
C LEU A 277 22.84 21.31 -13.50
N THR A 278 22.13 20.79 -14.50
CA THR A 278 21.68 21.60 -15.64
C THR A 278 20.75 22.75 -15.20
N PRO A 279 20.60 23.83 -16.00
CA PRO A 279 19.71 24.94 -15.64
C PRO A 279 18.27 24.52 -15.33
N LYS A 280 17.74 23.52 -16.05
CA LYS A 280 16.38 22.99 -15.80
C LYS A 280 16.28 22.21 -14.49
N ARG A 281 17.30 21.39 -14.16
CA ARG A 281 17.36 20.67 -12.89
C ARG A 281 17.52 21.63 -11.72
N VAL A 282 18.40 22.63 -11.84
CA VAL A 282 18.55 23.70 -10.86
C VAL A 282 17.22 24.41 -10.63
N MET A 283 16.50 24.79 -11.69
CA MET A 283 15.18 25.39 -11.59
C MET A 283 14.18 24.48 -10.87
N HIS A 284 14.12 23.20 -11.23
CA HIS A 284 13.22 22.22 -10.60
C HIS A 284 13.44 22.10 -9.09
N PHE A 285 14.67 21.82 -8.66
CA PHE A 285 14.97 21.64 -7.25
C PHE A 285 14.91 22.95 -6.47
N ARG A 286 15.21 24.09 -7.13
CA ARG A 286 14.95 25.41 -6.55
C ARG A 286 13.47 25.59 -6.24
N MET A 287 12.56 25.34 -7.19
CA MET A 287 11.12 25.42 -6.96
C MET A 287 10.68 24.48 -5.82
N LEU A 288 11.20 23.25 -5.78
CA LEU A 288 10.90 22.29 -4.71
C LEU A 288 11.27 22.85 -3.33
N PHE A 289 12.49 23.37 -3.16
CA PHE A 289 12.93 23.92 -1.88
C PHE A 289 12.23 25.23 -1.54
N GLU A 290 11.91 26.07 -2.51
CA GLU A 290 11.09 27.27 -2.29
C GLU A 290 9.68 26.88 -1.78
N PHE A 291 9.04 25.84 -2.34
CA PHE A 291 7.78 25.32 -1.81
C PHE A 291 7.92 24.81 -0.38
N VAL A 292 8.98 24.05 -0.06
CA VAL A 292 9.24 23.59 1.31
C VAL A 292 9.47 24.78 2.26
N PHE A 293 10.22 25.79 1.83
CA PHE A 293 10.58 26.94 2.66
C PHE A 293 9.39 27.85 2.94
N ASN A 294 8.38 27.86 2.07
CA ASN A 294 7.13 28.57 2.30
C ASN A 294 6.20 27.89 3.32
N MET A 295 6.52 26.69 3.80
CA MET A 295 5.76 25.99 4.85
C MET A 295 6.13 26.50 6.25
N GLU A 296 5.42 26.07 7.30
CA GLU A 296 5.70 26.46 8.69
C GLU A 296 7.10 26.06 9.17
N ASP A 297 7.69 26.84 10.07
CA ASP A 297 9.05 26.64 10.59
C ASP A 297 9.23 25.27 11.27
N SER A 298 8.23 24.81 12.02
CA SER A 298 8.20 23.49 12.66
C SER A 298 8.25 22.37 11.63
N LEU A 299 7.49 22.50 10.55
CA LEU A 299 7.44 21.52 9.49
C LEU A 299 8.76 21.48 8.70
N VAL A 300 9.33 22.64 8.37
CA VAL A 300 10.67 22.72 7.77
C VAL A 300 11.71 22.06 8.67
N TRP A 301 11.69 22.34 9.98
CA TRP A 301 12.57 21.65 10.93
C TRP A 301 12.42 20.12 10.84
N ASN A 302 11.19 19.62 10.91
CA ASN A 302 10.90 18.19 10.94
C ASN A 302 11.29 17.46 9.65
N VAL A 303 11.13 18.08 8.47
CA VAL A 303 11.53 17.49 7.19
C VAL A 303 13.03 17.22 7.14
N PHE A 304 13.84 18.16 7.62
CA PHE A 304 15.31 18.06 7.55
C PHE A 304 15.90 17.25 8.71
N THR A 305 15.39 17.39 9.94
CA THR A 305 15.90 16.63 11.10
C THR A 305 15.78 15.12 10.93
N ARG A 306 14.79 14.62 10.19
CA ARG A 306 14.61 13.19 9.94
C ARG A 306 15.73 12.52 9.16
N ILE A 307 16.53 13.27 8.40
CA ILE A 307 17.72 12.74 7.73
C ILE A 307 19.01 13.03 8.49
N ALA A 308 18.99 13.97 9.44
CA ALA A 308 20.16 14.37 10.24
C ALA A 308 20.72 13.22 11.08
N SER A 309 19.86 12.34 11.58
CA SER A 309 20.26 11.20 12.41
C SER A 309 20.77 10.00 11.62
N LEU A 310 20.85 10.08 10.28
CA LEU A 310 21.22 8.97 9.39
C LEU A 310 22.61 9.21 8.79
N PRO A 311 23.68 8.54 9.28
CA PRO A 311 25.04 8.75 8.78
C PRO A 311 25.19 8.51 7.27
N GLU A 312 24.44 7.55 6.73
CA GLU A 312 24.43 7.23 5.29
C GLU A 312 23.98 8.41 4.40
N LEU A 313 23.33 9.43 4.98
CA LEU A 313 22.79 10.59 4.27
C LEU A 313 23.55 11.90 4.58
N GLU A 314 24.73 11.82 5.19
CA GLU A 314 25.55 13.01 5.50
C GLU A 314 25.98 13.76 4.24
N ILE A 315 26.39 13.02 3.20
CA ILE A 315 26.76 13.59 1.89
C ILE A 315 25.57 14.33 1.27
N LEU A 316 24.38 13.73 1.33
CA LEU A 316 23.15 14.35 0.84
C LEU A 316 22.81 15.63 1.63
N SER A 317 22.95 15.58 2.95
CA SER A 317 22.68 16.73 3.82
C SER A 317 23.60 17.92 3.48
N THR A 318 24.89 17.63 3.29
CA THR A 318 25.89 18.63 2.91
C THR A 318 25.64 19.21 1.52
N SER A 319 25.32 18.36 0.54
CA SER A 319 25.06 18.80 -0.83
C SER A 319 23.76 19.61 -0.95
N ILE A 320 22.71 19.25 -0.20
CA ILE A 320 21.47 20.04 -0.09
C ILE A 320 21.77 21.41 0.54
N LEU A 321 22.56 21.48 1.61
CA LEU A 321 22.92 22.76 2.23
C LEU A 321 23.64 23.69 1.26
N TYR A 322 24.58 23.15 0.48
CA TYR A 322 25.28 23.90 -0.56
C TYR A 322 24.29 24.42 -1.62
N PHE A 323 23.46 23.54 -2.17
CA PHE A 323 22.51 23.88 -3.22
C PHE A 323 21.50 24.93 -2.76
N VAL A 324 20.89 24.75 -1.59
CA VAL A 324 19.92 25.69 -1.02
C VAL A 324 20.57 27.06 -0.81
N LYS A 325 21.79 27.11 -0.25
CA LYS A 325 22.51 28.37 -0.06
C LYS A 325 22.72 29.10 -1.39
N GLN A 326 23.19 28.39 -2.41
CA GLN A 326 23.60 28.96 -3.68
C GLN A 326 22.41 29.33 -4.59
N TYR A 327 21.41 28.45 -4.68
CA TYR A 327 20.36 28.54 -5.70
C TYR A 327 18.99 28.93 -5.15
N VAL A 328 18.77 28.85 -3.84
CA VAL A 328 17.48 29.24 -3.21
C VAL A 328 17.63 30.55 -2.44
N VAL A 329 18.63 30.62 -1.56
CA VAL A 329 18.80 31.76 -0.63
C VAL A 329 19.52 32.93 -1.29
N ALA A 330 20.59 32.69 -2.05
CA ALA A 330 21.32 33.78 -2.71
C ALA A 330 20.40 34.63 -3.63
N PRO A 331 19.52 34.02 -4.45
CA PRO A 331 18.56 34.77 -5.26
C PRO A 331 17.40 35.38 -4.48
N ASN A 332 17.00 34.79 -3.34
CA ASN A 332 15.89 35.27 -2.52
C ASN A 332 16.30 35.37 -1.04
N LYS A 333 16.75 36.57 -0.65
CA LYS A 333 17.20 36.87 0.72
C LYS A 333 16.10 36.73 1.78
N GLY A 334 14.82 36.69 1.41
CA GLY A 334 13.72 36.41 2.33
C GLY A 334 13.83 35.04 3.02
N PHE A 335 14.53 34.09 2.39
CA PHE A 335 14.72 32.73 2.91
C PHE A 335 15.90 32.55 3.87
N ILE A 336 16.64 33.61 4.23
CA ILE A 336 17.77 33.52 5.16
C ILE A 336 17.33 32.95 6.53
N GLY A 337 16.15 33.32 7.02
CA GLY A 337 15.59 32.78 8.27
C GLY A 337 15.37 31.26 8.19
N LYS A 338 14.68 30.80 7.14
CA LYS A 338 14.42 29.37 6.87
C LYS A 338 15.73 28.58 6.71
N PHE A 339 16.72 29.15 6.04
CA PHE A 339 18.03 28.51 5.88
C PHE A 339 18.74 28.28 7.22
N LYS A 340 18.65 29.23 8.17
CA LYS A 340 19.18 29.04 9.53
C LYS A 340 18.49 27.88 10.25
N ILE A 341 17.18 27.72 10.05
CA ILE A 341 16.41 26.59 10.61
C ILE A 341 16.90 25.28 10.02
N VAL A 342 17.02 25.19 8.69
CA VAL A 342 17.51 24.00 7.98
C VAL A 342 18.90 23.61 8.45
N LYS A 343 19.83 24.56 8.56
CA LYS A 343 21.19 24.29 9.05
C LYS A 343 21.15 23.67 10.46
N LYS A 344 20.41 24.29 11.39
CA LYS A 344 20.25 23.77 12.75
C LYS A 344 19.54 22.40 12.77
N ALA A 345 18.59 22.18 11.88
CA ALA A 345 17.84 20.93 11.80
C ALA A 345 18.71 19.77 11.31
N LEU A 346 19.64 20.02 10.38
CA LEU A 346 20.62 19.04 9.89
C LEU A 346 21.76 18.79 10.87
N ASP A 347 22.14 19.78 11.68
CA ASP A 347 23.11 19.61 12.77
C ASP A 347 22.51 18.88 14.00
N ASN A 348 21.19 18.63 14.02
CA ASN A 348 20.48 17.99 15.13
C ASN A 348 20.64 16.45 15.10
N ALA A 349 21.82 15.97 15.50
CA ALA A 349 22.12 14.54 15.59
C ALA A 349 21.19 13.76 16.56
N ALA A 350 20.55 14.45 17.51
CA ALA A 350 19.61 13.84 18.45
C ALA A 350 18.25 13.50 17.81
N GLY A 351 17.95 13.98 16.60
CA GLY A 351 16.72 13.66 15.86
C GLY A 351 15.44 14.23 16.46
N VAL A 352 15.54 15.18 17.39
CA VAL A 352 14.38 15.75 18.11
C VAL A 352 13.50 16.57 17.16
N LEU A 353 12.26 16.13 16.98
CA LEU A 353 11.23 16.82 16.19
C LEU A 353 10.60 17.96 17.00
N LYS A 354 10.02 18.95 16.31
CA LYS A 354 9.36 20.13 16.89
C LYS A 354 7.89 20.20 16.56
#